data_AF-A0A1V6K8P4-F1
#
_entry.id   AF-A0A1V6K8P4-F1
#
_cell.length_a   1.000
_cell.length_b   1.000
_cell.length_c   1.000
_cell.angle_alpha   90.00
_cell.angle_beta   90.00
_cell.angle_gamma   90.00
#
_symmetry.space_group_name_H-M   'P 1'
#
loop_
_entity.id
_entity.type
_entity.pdbx_description
1 polymer ?
#
loop_
_entity_poly.entity_id
_entity_poly.type
_entity_poly.pdbx_seq_one_letter_code
_entity_poly.pdbx_strand_id
1 'polypeptide(L)'
;MEGIHGDLGIVTKKDILLAISNSGETRELLPIISSVRKIGAPIISFTGVLKSTLAQNSDIVIDVSVEKEACPFGLAPTSSSTAALAMGDALAIALIDKRKFREKDFYKFHPGGSLGARLRATVRDAMITGDRIPRVITGTPARQAIEVIDRMNVGFVLVTDKKNHLIGILTDGDVRRMVSRGSSFDGLTIDRVMTANPKTIDEKASLAETVEFMQKKEITSLAVVNEKKALKGYVHLHDIFGRGGSVNISLA
;
A
#
# COMPACT_ATOMS: atom_id res chain seq x y z
N MET A 1 2.54 13.57 -28.03
CA MET A 1 1.12 13.97 -28.16
C MET A 1 1.14 15.41 -28.63
N GLU A 2 0.77 15.67 -29.89
CA GLU A 2 0.77 17.02 -30.46
C GLU A 2 -0.60 17.64 -30.20
N GLY A 3 -0.76 18.29 -29.05
CA GLY A 3 -2.05 18.75 -28.51
C GLY A 3 -2.90 19.63 -29.44
N ILE A 4 -2.34 20.21 -30.50
CA ILE A 4 -3.02 21.12 -31.42
C ILE A 4 -3.76 20.37 -32.55
N HIS A 5 -3.33 19.14 -32.90
CA HIS A 5 -3.98 18.34 -33.97
C HIS A 5 -4.87 17.26 -33.34
N GLY A 6 -6.15 17.59 -33.09
CA GLY A 6 -7.19 16.64 -32.71
C GLY A 6 -7.26 16.22 -31.23
N ASP A 7 -6.12 16.15 -30.54
CA ASP A 7 -6.06 15.64 -29.15
C ASP A 7 -6.78 16.51 -28.12
N LEU A 8 -6.92 17.82 -28.36
CA LEU A 8 -7.69 18.74 -27.49
C LEU A 8 -9.20 18.42 -27.42
N GLY A 9 -9.73 17.65 -28.37
CA GLY A 9 -11.16 17.30 -28.42
C GLY A 9 -11.64 16.41 -27.27
N ILE A 10 -10.71 15.76 -26.55
CA ILE A 10 -11.03 14.92 -25.38
C ILE A 10 -11.18 15.75 -24.08
N VAL A 11 -10.68 16.98 -24.07
CA VAL A 11 -10.67 17.83 -22.87
C VAL A 11 -12.04 18.44 -22.65
N THR A 12 -12.53 18.36 -21.41
CA THR A 12 -13.82 18.90 -20.99
C THR A 12 -13.64 19.85 -19.80
N LYS A 13 -14.67 20.64 -19.50
CA LYS A 13 -14.71 21.51 -18.30
C LYS A 13 -14.60 20.76 -16.95
N LYS A 14 -14.67 19.42 -16.95
CA LYS A 14 -14.52 18.58 -15.75
C LYS A 14 -13.06 18.17 -15.51
N ASP A 15 -12.20 18.38 -16.51
CA ASP A 15 -10.79 18.05 -16.43
C ASP A 15 -9.99 19.22 -15.86
N ILE A 16 -8.73 18.98 -15.50
CA ILE A 16 -7.78 20.00 -15.07
C ILE A 16 -6.55 19.91 -15.97
N LEU A 17 -6.11 21.05 -16.51
CA LEU A 17 -4.83 21.13 -17.18
C LEU A 17 -3.74 21.50 -16.17
N LEU A 18 -2.75 20.62 -16.00
CA LEU A 18 -1.50 20.94 -15.31
C LEU A 18 -0.43 21.25 -16.35
N ALA A 19 -0.08 22.53 -16.49
CA ALA A 19 0.93 22.99 -17.44
C ALA A 19 2.28 23.21 -16.74
N ILE A 20 3.36 22.67 -17.30
CA ILE A 20 4.71 22.83 -16.73
C ILE A 20 5.58 23.55 -17.77
N SER A 21 6.09 24.72 -17.42
CA SER A 21 6.99 25.49 -18.29
C SER A 21 7.84 26.46 -17.48
N ASN A 22 9.16 26.41 -17.65
CA ASN A 22 10.07 27.31 -16.95
C ASN A 22 9.76 28.79 -17.27
N SER A 23 9.74 29.15 -18.55
CA SER A 23 9.50 30.53 -19.00
C SER A 23 8.03 30.90 -19.11
N GLY A 24 7.14 29.93 -19.37
CA GLY A 24 5.72 30.18 -19.62
C GLY A 24 5.40 30.82 -20.98
N GLU A 25 6.35 30.84 -21.92
CA GLU A 25 6.23 31.54 -23.22
C GLU A 25 6.40 30.63 -24.45
N THR A 26 6.32 29.31 -24.28
CA THR A 26 6.57 28.37 -25.38
C THR A 26 5.46 28.40 -26.42
N ARG A 27 5.84 28.44 -27.71
CA ARG A 27 4.91 28.59 -28.85
C ARG A 27 3.98 27.39 -29.01
N GLU A 28 4.40 26.23 -28.51
CA GLU A 28 3.65 24.98 -28.51
C GLU A 28 2.61 24.94 -27.38
N LEU A 29 2.89 25.57 -26.24
CA LEU A 29 2.02 25.54 -25.06
C LEU A 29 0.92 26.60 -25.14
N LEU A 30 1.24 27.83 -25.54
CA LEU A 30 0.30 28.95 -25.51
C LEU A 30 -1.00 28.71 -26.31
N PRO A 31 -0.98 28.09 -27.51
CA PRO A 31 -2.21 27.75 -28.23
C PRO A 31 -3.10 26.74 -27.47
N ILE A 32 -2.48 25.81 -26.74
CA ILE A 32 -3.19 24.82 -25.91
C ILE A 32 -3.87 25.55 -24.75
N ILE A 33 -3.15 26.43 -24.04
CA ILE A 33 -3.71 27.23 -22.94
C ILE A 33 -4.93 28.04 -23.40
N SER A 34 -4.83 28.74 -24.55
CA SER A 34 -5.93 29.50 -25.11
C SER A 34 -7.16 28.63 -25.42
N SER A 35 -6.94 27.43 -25.95
CA SER A 35 -8.01 26.48 -26.28
C SER A 35 -8.68 25.92 -25.03
N VAL A 36 -7.89 25.48 -24.04
CA VAL A 36 -8.40 24.95 -22.76
C VAL A 36 -9.19 26.00 -21.98
N ARG A 37 -8.74 27.26 -22.01
CA ARG A 37 -9.46 28.38 -21.40
C ARG A 37 -10.85 28.58 -22.02
N LYS A 38 -10.97 28.44 -23.35
CA LYS A 38 -12.26 28.49 -24.06
C LYS A 38 -13.18 27.31 -23.70
N ILE A 39 -12.60 26.13 -23.48
CA ILE A 39 -13.33 24.95 -22.99
C ILE A 39 -13.83 25.17 -21.55
N GLY A 40 -13.13 26.00 -20.77
CA GLY A 40 -13.45 26.33 -19.39
C GLY A 40 -12.97 25.30 -18.38
N ALA A 41 -11.97 24.49 -18.73
CA ALA A 41 -11.30 23.60 -17.80
C ALA A 41 -10.31 24.42 -16.94
N PRO A 42 -10.24 24.20 -15.61
CA PRO A 42 -9.27 24.86 -14.76
C PRO A 42 -7.82 24.60 -15.18
N ILE A 43 -6.99 25.65 -15.12
CA ILE A 43 -5.59 25.64 -15.50
C ILE A 43 -4.72 25.89 -14.27
N ILE A 44 -3.88 24.92 -13.94
CA ILE A 44 -2.83 25.03 -12.92
C ILE A 44 -1.49 25.07 -13.66
N SER A 45 -0.57 25.96 -13.29
CA SER A 45 0.76 25.99 -13.89
C SER A 45 1.90 25.88 -12.87
N PHE A 46 2.95 25.16 -13.27
CA PHE A 46 4.27 25.22 -12.64
C PHE A 46 5.14 26.10 -13.54
N THR A 47 5.56 27.27 -13.05
CA THR A 47 6.46 28.16 -13.80
C THR A 47 7.37 28.95 -12.89
N GLY A 48 8.56 29.30 -13.39
CA GLY A 48 9.50 30.17 -12.70
C GLY A 48 9.27 31.66 -12.98
N VAL A 49 8.39 32.01 -13.92
CA VAL A 49 8.13 33.40 -14.32
C VAL A 49 6.66 33.76 -14.08
N LEU A 50 6.38 34.32 -12.91
CA LEU A 50 5.02 34.65 -12.46
C LEU A 50 4.30 35.70 -13.30
N LYS A 51 5.04 36.45 -14.14
CA LYS A 51 4.47 37.46 -15.07
C LYS A 51 4.27 36.92 -16.49
N SER A 52 4.61 35.66 -16.75
CA SER A 52 4.50 35.06 -18.09
C SER A 52 3.06 34.97 -18.58
N THR A 53 2.91 34.84 -19.90
CA THR A 53 1.62 34.61 -20.55
C THR A 53 0.92 33.37 -19.96
N LEU A 54 1.66 32.28 -19.70
CA LEU A 54 1.11 31.10 -19.02
C LEU A 54 0.56 31.45 -17.63
N ALA A 55 1.35 32.13 -16.79
CA ALA A 55 0.95 32.48 -15.43
C ALA A 55 -0.32 33.34 -15.41
N GLN A 56 -0.40 34.35 -16.28
CA GLN A 56 -1.55 35.25 -16.38
C GLN A 56 -2.83 34.57 -16.89
N ASN A 57 -2.69 33.45 -17.61
CA ASN A 57 -3.83 32.67 -18.13
C ASN A 57 -4.13 31.42 -17.29
N SER A 58 -3.44 31.21 -16.17
CA SER A 58 -3.70 30.12 -15.23
C SER A 58 -4.62 30.57 -14.09
N ASP A 59 -5.43 29.66 -13.56
CA ASP A 59 -6.25 29.89 -12.36
C ASP A 59 -5.40 29.79 -11.08
N ILE A 60 -4.40 28.90 -11.08
CA ILE A 60 -3.44 28.72 -9.98
C ILE A 60 -2.04 28.65 -10.56
N VAL A 61 -1.11 29.41 -9.98
CA VAL A 61 0.31 29.37 -10.33
C VAL A 61 1.09 28.85 -9.14
N ILE A 62 1.86 27.80 -9.36
CA ILE A 62 2.82 27.26 -8.40
C ILE A 62 4.20 27.68 -8.87
N ASP A 63 4.84 28.52 -8.06
CA ASP A 63 6.17 29.04 -8.30
C ASP A 63 7.20 27.92 -8.15
N VAL A 64 7.92 27.64 -9.23
CA VAL A 64 9.06 26.70 -9.27
C VAL A 64 10.33 27.40 -9.74
N SER A 65 10.41 28.71 -9.51
CA SER A 65 11.59 29.52 -9.81
C SER A 65 12.80 29.06 -8.98
N VAL A 66 13.97 29.29 -9.57
CA VAL A 66 15.27 28.99 -8.97
C VAL A 66 16.13 30.22 -9.10
N GLU A 67 16.97 30.48 -8.09
CA GLU A 67 17.86 31.65 -8.11
C GLU A 67 18.83 31.60 -9.30
N LYS A 68 19.31 30.39 -9.63
CA LYS A 68 20.28 30.19 -10.71
C LYS A 68 20.17 28.80 -11.34
N GLU A 69 20.26 28.76 -12.66
CA GLU A 69 20.43 27.51 -13.42
C GLU A 69 21.86 26.98 -13.27
N ALA A 70 21.98 25.66 -13.11
CA ALA A 70 23.28 24.99 -13.12
C ALA A 70 23.93 25.00 -14.51
N CYS A 71 23.14 25.06 -15.59
CA CYS A 71 23.64 25.23 -16.95
C CYS A 71 24.41 26.56 -17.09
N PRO A 72 25.72 26.54 -17.38
CA PRO A 72 26.52 27.77 -17.43
C PRO A 72 26.12 28.71 -18.59
N PHE A 73 25.43 28.18 -19.61
CA PHE A 73 24.97 28.94 -20.76
C PHE A 73 23.52 29.42 -20.63
N GLY A 74 22.78 28.99 -19.60
CA GLY A 74 21.37 29.33 -19.41
C GLY A 74 20.43 28.82 -20.51
N LEU A 75 20.89 27.92 -21.37
CA LEU A 75 20.11 27.42 -22.52
C LEU A 75 19.16 26.29 -22.14
N ALA A 76 19.51 25.52 -21.11
CA ALA A 76 18.76 24.35 -20.69
C ALA A 76 18.25 24.52 -19.26
N PRO A 77 16.96 24.24 -19.01
CA PRO A 77 16.42 24.07 -17.66
C PRO A 77 17.16 22.94 -16.93
N THR A 78 17.77 23.24 -15.78
CA THR A 78 18.55 22.27 -15.00
C THR A 78 18.11 22.27 -13.54
N SER A 79 18.31 23.40 -12.86
CA SER A 79 17.83 23.60 -11.49
C SER A 79 16.30 23.69 -11.49
N SER A 80 15.73 24.42 -12.44
CA SER A 80 14.27 24.61 -12.54
C SER A 80 13.51 23.32 -12.89
N SER A 81 14.08 22.45 -13.72
CA SER A 81 13.47 21.14 -14.01
C SER A 81 13.47 20.24 -12.78
N THR A 82 14.54 20.27 -11.98
CA THR A 82 14.62 19.56 -10.69
C THR A 82 13.61 20.12 -9.67
N ALA A 83 13.48 21.45 -9.59
CA ALA A 83 12.50 22.10 -8.72
C ALA A 83 11.06 21.74 -9.12
N ALA A 84 10.75 21.74 -10.42
CA ALA A 84 9.45 21.34 -10.94
C ALA A 84 9.13 19.87 -10.64
N LEU A 85 10.11 18.96 -10.74
CA LEU A 85 9.94 17.55 -10.38
C LEU A 85 9.63 17.40 -8.88
N ALA A 86 10.43 18.02 -8.02
CA ALA A 86 10.22 17.98 -6.57
C ALA A 86 8.87 18.58 -6.16
N MET A 87 8.43 19.65 -6.84
CA MET A 87 7.12 20.24 -6.64
C MET A 87 5.98 19.30 -7.08
N GLY A 88 6.20 18.53 -8.15
CA GLY A 88 5.28 17.48 -8.60
C GLY A 88 5.09 16.40 -7.53
N ASP A 89 6.18 15.94 -6.93
CA ASP A 89 6.13 14.98 -5.81
C ASP A 89 5.40 15.58 -4.60
N ALA A 90 5.70 16.83 -4.25
CA ALA A 90 5.03 17.51 -3.15
C ALA A 90 3.51 17.62 -3.39
N LEU A 91 3.09 17.96 -4.62
CA LEU A 91 1.67 17.99 -5.00
C LEU A 91 1.02 16.61 -4.88
N ALA A 92 1.69 15.55 -5.34
CA ALA A 92 1.18 14.19 -5.24
C ALA A 92 0.99 13.75 -3.77
N ILE A 93 1.97 14.03 -2.90
CA ILE A 93 1.87 13.73 -1.47
C ILE A 93 0.76 14.54 -0.79
N ALA A 94 0.64 15.82 -1.11
CA ALA A 94 -0.44 16.67 -0.61
C ALA A 94 -1.82 16.12 -1.02
N LEU A 95 -1.95 15.62 -2.25
CA LEU A 95 -3.18 15.00 -2.73
C LEU A 95 -3.47 13.65 -2.06
N ILE A 96 -2.43 12.84 -1.80
CA ILE A 96 -2.56 11.59 -1.04
C ILE A 96 -3.14 11.87 0.35
N ASP A 97 -2.57 12.83 1.07
CA ASP A 97 -3.05 13.22 2.40
C ASP A 97 -4.48 13.78 2.35
N LYS A 98 -4.72 14.76 1.44
CA LYS A 98 -6.01 15.43 1.30
C LYS A 98 -7.14 14.46 0.94
N ARG A 99 -6.87 13.49 0.07
CA ARG A 99 -7.84 12.46 -0.33
C ARG A 99 -7.91 11.30 0.66
N LYS A 100 -7.08 11.31 1.72
CA LYS A 100 -6.91 10.19 2.64
C LYS A 100 -6.65 8.89 1.87
N PHE A 101 -5.85 8.99 0.81
CA PHE A 101 -5.52 7.88 -0.06
C PHE A 101 -4.68 6.88 0.74
N ARG A 102 -5.22 5.70 0.96
CA ARG A 102 -4.60 4.67 1.81
C ARG A 102 -4.00 3.58 0.94
N GLU A 103 -3.24 2.70 1.58
CA GLU A 103 -2.70 1.49 0.95
C GLU A 103 -3.77 0.69 0.18
N LYS A 104 -4.99 0.58 0.75
CA LYS A 104 -6.13 -0.06 0.11
C LYS A 104 -6.50 0.52 -1.25
N ASP A 105 -6.35 1.83 -1.42
CA ASP A 105 -6.69 2.53 -2.66
C ASP A 105 -5.56 2.31 -3.68
N PHE A 106 -4.31 2.24 -3.22
CA PHE A 106 -3.17 1.90 -4.06
C PHE A 106 -3.36 0.54 -4.75
N TYR A 107 -3.82 -0.48 -4.02
CA TYR A 107 -4.11 -1.81 -4.58
C TYR A 107 -5.23 -1.79 -5.62
N LYS A 108 -6.27 -0.96 -5.41
CA LYS A 108 -7.40 -0.86 -6.32
C LYS A 108 -7.03 -0.19 -7.65
N PHE A 109 -6.19 0.84 -7.61
CA PHE A 109 -5.92 1.70 -8.77
C PHE A 109 -4.62 1.37 -9.52
N HIS A 110 -3.76 0.47 -9.02
CA HIS A 110 -2.49 0.09 -9.67
C HIS A 110 -2.35 -1.43 -9.96
N PRO A 111 -3.29 -2.06 -10.69
CA PRO A 111 -3.26 -3.51 -10.94
C PRO A 111 -2.12 -3.97 -11.88
N GLY A 112 -1.56 -3.06 -12.69
CA GLY A 112 -0.50 -3.35 -13.67
C GLY A 112 0.93 -3.32 -13.12
N GLY A 113 1.15 -2.79 -11.91
CA GLY A 113 2.47 -2.75 -11.29
C GLY A 113 2.88 -4.08 -10.65
N SER A 114 4.14 -4.20 -10.22
CA SER A 114 4.67 -5.38 -9.51
C SER A 114 3.81 -5.79 -8.31
N LEU A 115 3.22 -4.82 -7.61
CA LEU A 115 2.31 -5.05 -6.50
C LEU A 115 0.96 -5.62 -6.94
N GLY A 116 0.37 -5.09 -8.03
CA GLY A 116 -0.86 -5.62 -8.61
C GLY A 116 -0.67 -7.03 -9.17
N ALA A 117 0.51 -7.33 -9.74
CA ALA A 117 0.89 -8.68 -10.15
C ALA A 117 0.97 -9.65 -8.96
N ARG A 118 1.57 -9.22 -7.86
CA ARG A 118 1.66 -10.01 -6.61
C ARG A 118 0.29 -10.37 -6.06
N LEU A 119 -0.68 -9.45 -6.11
CA LEU A 119 -2.04 -9.70 -5.61
C LEU A 119 -2.85 -10.72 -6.44
N ARG A 120 -2.40 -11.07 -7.66
CA ARG A 120 -2.98 -12.16 -8.46
C ARG A 120 -2.51 -13.55 -8.04
N ALA A 121 -1.39 -13.65 -7.32
CA ALA A 121 -0.91 -14.93 -6.81
C ALA A 121 -1.89 -15.53 -5.79
N THR A 122 -1.70 -16.81 -5.47
CA THR A 122 -2.52 -17.52 -4.50
C THR A 122 -1.94 -17.44 -3.09
N VAL A 123 -2.76 -17.71 -2.08
CA VAL A 123 -2.31 -17.90 -0.69
C VAL A 123 -1.21 -18.95 -0.61
N ARG A 124 -1.32 -20.04 -1.39
CA ARG A 124 -0.31 -21.11 -1.44
C ARG A 124 1.08 -20.58 -1.81
N ASP A 125 1.15 -19.60 -2.71
CA ASP A 125 2.42 -19.02 -3.17
C ASP A 125 3.04 -18.09 -2.12
N ALA A 126 2.24 -17.59 -1.18
CA ALA A 126 2.64 -16.61 -0.19
C ALA A 126 2.71 -17.14 1.25
N MET A 127 2.21 -18.34 1.52
CA MET A 127 2.08 -18.84 2.89
C MET A 127 3.42 -19.29 3.48
N ILE A 128 3.56 -19.07 4.78
CA ILE A 128 4.66 -19.58 5.59
C ILE A 128 4.28 -20.98 6.10
N THR A 129 5.18 -21.94 5.87
CA THR A 129 4.93 -23.37 6.08
C THR A 129 6.03 -24.05 6.90
N GLY A 130 5.80 -25.30 7.29
CA GLY A 130 6.78 -26.15 7.97
C GLY A 130 7.10 -25.67 9.38
N ASP A 131 8.37 -25.74 9.77
CA ASP A 131 8.85 -25.37 11.11
C ASP A 131 8.77 -23.87 11.41
N ARG A 132 8.47 -23.06 10.38
CA ARG A 132 8.23 -21.62 10.52
C ARG A 132 6.80 -21.27 10.97
N ILE A 133 5.91 -22.27 11.09
CA ILE A 133 4.57 -22.07 11.63
C ILE A 133 4.66 -21.99 13.16
N PRO A 134 4.26 -20.89 13.81
CA PRO A 134 4.19 -20.83 15.26
C PRO A 134 3.02 -21.71 15.72
N ARG A 135 3.32 -22.93 16.18
CA ARG A 135 2.32 -23.94 16.51
C ARG A 135 2.62 -24.61 17.85
N VAL A 136 1.56 -24.80 18.64
CA VAL A 136 1.53 -25.68 19.82
C VAL A 136 0.35 -26.63 19.74
N ILE A 137 0.34 -27.67 20.59
CA ILE A 137 -0.77 -28.62 20.69
C ILE A 137 -1.69 -28.27 21.85
N THR A 138 -2.95 -28.72 21.78
CA THR A 138 -3.87 -28.72 22.94
C THR A 138 -3.19 -29.32 24.18
N GLY A 139 -3.45 -28.73 25.36
CA GLY A 139 -2.83 -29.11 26.63
C GLY A 139 -1.45 -28.51 26.91
N THR A 140 -0.80 -27.88 25.94
CA THR A 140 0.50 -27.20 26.17
C THR A 140 0.35 -26.11 27.25
N PRO A 141 1.29 -26.00 28.21
CA PRO A 141 1.29 -24.90 29.18
C PRO A 141 1.26 -23.53 28.50
N ALA A 142 0.44 -22.60 29.01
CA ALA A 142 0.25 -21.29 28.39
C ALA A 142 1.56 -20.50 28.27
N ARG A 143 2.47 -20.61 29.26
CA ARG A 143 3.81 -19.99 29.19
C ARG A 143 4.64 -20.49 28.02
N GLN A 144 4.65 -21.80 27.75
CA GLN A 144 5.38 -22.36 26.61
C GLN A 144 4.80 -21.86 25.28
N ALA A 145 3.49 -21.65 25.20
CA ALA A 145 2.88 -21.05 24.02
C ALA A 145 3.32 -19.60 23.81
N ILE A 146 3.44 -18.80 24.89
CA ILE A 146 3.95 -17.42 24.83
C ILE A 146 5.43 -17.40 24.42
N GLU A 147 6.25 -18.33 24.92
CA GLU A 147 7.65 -18.47 24.50
C GLU A 147 7.80 -18.78 23.00
N VAL A 148 6.84 -19.49 22.40
CA VAL A 148 6.83 -19.71 20.94
C VAL A 148 6.58 -18.41 20.17
N ILE A 149 5.66 -17.57 20.66
CA ILE A 149 5.38 -16.25 20.07
C ILE A 149 6.66 -15.40 20.06
N ASP A 150 7.34 -15.32 21.21
CA ASP A 150 8.58 -14.55 21.38
C ASP A 150 9.72 -15.11 20.52
N ARG A 151 10.01 -16.41 20.64
CA ARG A 151 11.11 -17.06 19.90
C ARG A 151 10.95 -16.94 18.39
N MET A 152 9.73 -17.07 17.88
CA MET A 152 9.48 -17.00 16.43
C MET A 152 9.29 -15.57 15.96
N ASN A 153 9.16 -14.60 16.87
CA ASN A 153 8.91 -13.19 16.58
C ASN A 153 7.72 -12.98 15.62
N VAL A 154 6.67 -13.78 15.83
CA VAL A 154 5.41 -13.73 15.09
C VAL A 154 4.35 -13.59 16.16
N GLY A 155 3.67 -12.43 16.24
CA GLY A 155 2.80 -12.00 17.36
C GLY A 155 1.56 -12.85 17.65
N PHE A 156 1.56 -14.13 17.25
CA PHE A 156 0.57 -15.13 17.56
C PHE A 156 1.17 -16.54 17.52
N VAL A 157 0.44 -17.48 18.12
CA VAL A 157 0.68 -18.93 18.01
C VAL A 157 -0.63 -19.65 17.71
N LEU A 158 -0.57 -20.61 16.78
CA LEU A 158 -1.68 -21.45 16.37
C LEU A 158 -1.73 -22.72 17.24
N VAL A 159 -2.94 -23.15 17.57
CA VAL A 159 -3.17 -24.30 18.43
C VAL A 159 -3.83 -25.40 17.60
N THR A 160 -3.25 -26.60 17.62
CA THR A 160 -3.80 -27.77 16.93
C THR A 160 -4.12 -28.93 17.88
N ASP A 161 -4.97 -29.84 17.44
CA ASP A 161 -5.05 -31.17 18.06
C ASP A 161 -3.86 -32.06 17.67
N LYS A 162 -3.81 -33.29 18.19
CA LYS A 162 -2.77 -34.28 17.85
C LYS A 162 -2.83 -34.78 16.39
N LYS A 163 -3.93 -34.51 15.68
CA LYS A 163 -4.14 -34.86 14.26
C LYS A 163 -3.88 -33.66 13.33
N ASN A 164 -3.31 -32.56 13.85
CA ASN A 164 -3.00 -31.33 13.13
C ASN A 164 -4.24 -30.54 12.64
N HIS A 165 -5.40 -30.73 13.27
CA HIS A 165 -6.56 -29.86 13.04
C HIS A 165 -6.42 -28.58 13.84
N LEU A 166 -6.64 -27.44 13.19
CA LEU A 166 -6.60 -26.13 13.84
C LEU A 166 -7.81 -25.96 14.78
N ILE A 167 -7.54 -25.64 16.05
CA ILE A 167 -8.56 -25.47 17.08
C ILE A 167 -8.58 -24.05 17.68
N GLY A 168 -7.45 -23.35 17.67
CA GLY A 168 -7.34 -22.05 18.34
C GLY A 168 -6.16 -21.20 17.89
N ILE A 169 -6.13 -19.97 18.39
CA ILE A 169 -5.03 -19.00 18.25
C ILE A 169 -4.85 -18.24 19.56
N LEU A 170 -3.62 -17.91 19.92
CA LEU A 170 -3.31 -16.93 20.98
C LEU A 170 -2.46 -15.82 20.35
N THR A 171 -2.82 -14.56 20.59
CA THR A 171 -2.13 -13.38 20.03
C THR A 171 -1.48 -12.53 21.13
N ASP A 172 -0.50 -11.69 20.77
CA ASP A 172 0.05 -10.66 21.69
C ASP A 172 -1.03 -9.76 22.27
N GLY A 173 -2.06 -9.45 21.47
CA GLY A 173 -3.20 -8.68 21.91
C GLY A 173 -3.98 -9.38 23.02
N ASP A 174 -4.16 -10.69 22.93
CA ASP A 174 -4.82 -11.49 23.96
C ASP A 174 -3.98 -11.52 25.23
N VAL A 175 -2.69 -11.82 25.10
CA VAL A 175 -1.75 -11.84 26.23
C VAL A 175 -1.74 -10.50 26.96
N ARG A 176 -1.55 -9.39 26.23
CA ARG A 176 -1.57 -8.04 26.78
C ARG A 176 -2.89 -7.72 27.51
N ARG A 177 -4.04 -8.06 26.92
CA ARG A 177 -5.37 -7.83 27.52
C ARG A 177 -5.59 -8.67 28.78
N MET A 178 -5.06 -9.88 28.84
CA MET A 178 -5.17 -10.75 30.02
C MET A 178 -4.30 -10.23 31.17
N VAL A 179 -3.05 -9.87 30.89
CA VAL A 179 -2.14 -9.28 31.89
C VAL A 179 -2.71 -7.98 32.46
N SER A 180 -3.26 -7.09 31.61
CA SER A 180 -3.86 -5.83 32.08
C SER A 180 -5.07 -6.03 33.00
N ARG A 181 -5.69 -7.22 32.98
CA ARG A 181 -6.80 -7.61 33.87
C ARG A 181 -6.33 -8.36 35.12
N GLY A 182 -5.03 -8.50 35.34
CA GLY A 182 -4.45 -9.20 36.49
C GLY A 182 -4.44 -10.73 36.37
N SER A 183 -4.63 -11.29 35.17
CA SER A 183 -4.52 -12.74 34.95
C SER A 183 -3.07 -13.21 35.03
N SER A 184 -2.84 -14.32 35.73
CA SER A 184 -1.60 -15.10 35.62
C SER A 184 -1.78 -16.24 34.62
N PHE A 185 -0.70 -16.60 33.93
CA PHE A 185 -0.62 -17.77 33.04
C PHE A 185 -0.07 -19.02 33.75
N ASP A 186 0.27 -18.90 35.04
CA ASP A 186 0.81 -20.00 35.83
C ASP A 186 -0.22 -21.11 36.03
N GLY A 187 0.17 -22.35 35.72
CA GLY A 187 -0.70 -23.52 35.83
C GLY A 187 -1.83 -23.59 34.80
N LEU A 188 -1.95 -22.62 33.88
CA LEU A 188 -2.92 -22.65 32.80
C LEU A 188 -2.38 -23.40 31.58
N THR A 189 -3.28 -24.08 30.87
CA THR A 189 -3.01 -24.61 29.53
C THR A 189 -3.48 -23.63 28.46
N ILE A 190 -2.92 -23.78 27.26
CA ILE A 190 -3.29 -23.00 26.08
C ILE A 190 -4.79 -23.05 25.79
N ASP A 191 -5.45 -24.17 26.10
CA ASP A 191 -6.89 -24.37 25.86
C ASP A 191 -7.78 -23.40 26.65
N ARG A 192 -7.27 -22.89 27.78
CA ARG A 192 -7.99 -21.94 28.64
C ARG A 192 -7.83 -20.49 28.20
N VAL A 193 -6.81 -20.19 27.39
CA VAL A 193 -6.42 -18.81 27.06
C VAL A 193 -6.49 -18.50 25.56
N MET A 194 -6.57 -19.52 24.71
CA MET A 194 -6.71 -19.35 23.26
C MET A 194 -8.09 -18.81 22.88
N THR A 195 -8.14 -18.07 21.78
CA THR A 195 -9.37 -17.84 21.02
C THR A 195 -9.67 -19.06 20.17
N ALA A 196 -10.80 -19.72 20.42
CA ALA A 196 -11.25 -20.88 19.65
C ALA A 196 -11.75 -20.47 18.25
N ASN A 197 -11.65 -21.39 17.28
CA ASN A 197 -12.12 -21.20 15.90
C ASN A 197 -11.55 -19.92 15.24
N PRO A 198 -10.22 -19.84 15.07
CA PRO A 198 -9.58 -18.68 14.45
C PRO A 198 -10.06 -18.46 13.02
N LYS A 199 -9.86 -17.25 12.50
CA LYS A 199 -10.12 -16.96 11.09
C LYS A 199 -9.12 -17.71 10.22
N THR A 200 -9.64 -18.37 9.19
CA THR A 200 -8.86 -19.19 8.27
C THR A 200 -9.08 -18.77 6.82
N ILE A 201 -8.17 -19.17 5.94
CA ILE A 201 -8.27 -19.02 4.50
C ILE A 201 -7.85 -20.32 3.81
N ASP A 202 -8.42 -20.58 2.63
CA ASP A 202 -8.01 -21.70 1.77
C ASP A 202 -6.74 -21.34 0.99
N GLU A 203 -5.87 -22.32 0.74
CA GLU A 203 -4.61 -22.10 0.03
C GLU A 203 -4.80 -21.65 -1.43
N LYS A 204 -5.97 -21.91 -2.02
CA LYS A 204 -6.31 -21.55 -3.40
C LYS A 204 -6.87 -20.13 -3.54
N ALA A 205 -7.19 -19.44 -2.45
CA ALA A 205 -7.71 -18.08 -2.50
C ALA A 205 -6.66 -17.13 -3.08
N SER A 206 -7.12 -16.06 -3.76
CA SER A 206 -6.20 -15.03 -4.24
C SER A 206 -5.67 -14.17 -3.09
N LEU A 207 -4.48 -13.60 -3.26
CA LEU A 207 -3.95 -12.65 -2.28
C LEU A 207 -4.79 -11.35 -2.22
N ALA A 208 -5.39 -10.93 -3.33
CA ALA A 208 -6.33 -9.81 -3.35
C ALA A 208 -7.52 -10.03 -2.41
N GLU A 209 -8.23 -11.15 -2.56
CA GLU A 209 -9.37 -11.51 -1.69
C GLU A 209 -8.93 -11.67 -0.23
N THR A 210 -7.73 -12.24 -0.02
CA THR A 210 -7.15 -12.44 1.31
C THR A 210 -6.91 -11.10 2.02
N VAL A 211 -6.33 -10.12 1.32
CA VAL A 211 -6.09 -8.77 1.84
C VAL A 211 -7.41 -8.07 2.14
N GLU A 212 -8.39 -8.17 1.26
CA GLU A 212 -9.72 -7.60 1.48
C GLU A 212 -10.38 -8.20 2.73
N PHE A 213 -10.30 -9.53 2.89
CA PHE A 213 -10.84 -10.21 4.06
C PHE A 213 -10.13 -9.80 5.36
N MET A 214 -8.79 -9.75 5.35
CA MET A 214 -7.98 -9.28 6.47
C MET A 214 -8.37 -7.86 6.89
N GLN A 215 -8.51 -6.95 5.93
CA GLN A 215 -8.91 -5.56 6.18
C GLN A 215 -10.33 -5.47 6.76
N LYS A 216 -11.30 -6.18 6.18
CA LYS A 216 -12.69 -6.20 6.67
C LYS A 216 -12.81 -6.75 8.10
N LYS A 217 -11.90 -7.63 8.50
CA LYS A 217 -11.85 -8.23 9.83
C LYS A 217 -10.88 -7.54 10.78
N GLU A 218 -10.17 -6.51 10.31
CA GLU A 218 -9.15 -5.78 11.07
C GLU A 218 -8.09 -6.72 11.69
N ILE A 219 -7.64 -7.70 10.90
CA ILE A 219 -6.60 -8.67 11.27
C ILE A 219 -5.44 -8.60 10.28
N THR A 220 -4.23 -8.94 10.75
CA THR A 220 -3.01 -8.92 9.93
C THR A 220 -2.50 -10.32 9.57
N SER A 221 -3.14 -11.37 10.08
CA SER A 221 -2.72 -12.76 9.87
C SER A 221 -3.90 -13.70 9.75
N LEU A 222 -3.73 -14.75 8.94
CA LEU A 222 -4.70 -15.83 8.77
C LEU A 222 -4.00 -17.18 8.78
N ALA A 223 -4.61 -18.15 9.47
CA ALA A 223 -4.19 -19.53 9.35
C ALA A 223 -4.67 -20.10 8.01
N VAL A 224 -3.80 -20.81 7.31
CA VAL A 224 -4.13 -21.52 6.07
C VAL A 224 -4.46 -22.96 6.43
N VAL A 225 -5.66 -23.39 6.08
CA VAL A 225 -6.13 -24.76 6.33
C VAL A 225 -6.66 -25.38 5.05
N ASN A 226 -6.65 -26.72 4.98
CA ASN A 226 -7.37 -27.42 3.93
C ASN A 226 -8.85 -27.66 4.29
N GLU A 227 -9.60 -28.30 3.40
CA GLU A 227 -11.02 -28.67 3.58
C GLU A 227 -11.31 -29.48 4.86
N LYS A 228 -10.31 -30.21 5.38
CA LYS A 228 -10.42 -31.00 6.63
C LYS A 228 -9.98 -30.23 7.87
N LYS A 229 -9.79 -28.90 7.78
CA LYS A 229 -9.23 -28.03 8.84
C LYS A 229 -7.81 -28.38 9.27
N ALA A 230 -7.08 -29.17 8.48
CA ALA A 230 -5.68 -29.46 8.78
C ALA A 230 -4.83 -28.22 8.50
N LEU A 231 -4.00 -27.83 9.47
CA LEU A 231 -3.14 -26.65 9.35
C LEU A 231 -2.06 -26.87 8.29
N LYS A 232 -1.97 -25.95 7.32
CA LYS A 232 -1.00 -25.97 6.22
C LYS A 232 0.05 -24.87 6.34
N GLY A 233 -0.32 -23.74 6.93
CA GLY A 233 0.56 -22.59 7.08
C GLY A 233 -0.17 -21.40 7.68
N TYR A 234 0.42 -20.24 7.51
CA TYR A 234 -0.24 -18.96 7.74
C TYR A 234 0.20 -17.93 6.71
N VAL A 235 -0.57 -16.87 6.54
CA VAL A 235 -0.18 -15.69 5.76
C VAL A 235 -0.23 -14.46 6.65
N HIS A 236 0.74 -13.56 6.46
CA HIS A 236 0.81 -12.26 7.13
C HIS A 236 0.71 -11.13 6.10
N LEU A 237 0.01 -10.05 6.44
CA LEU A 237 -0.22 -8.91 5.56
C LEU A 237 1.10 -8.33 5.01
N HIS A 238 2.13 -8.20 5.87
CA HIS A 238 3.46 -7.74 5.47
C HIS A 238 4.15 -8.66 4.46
N ASP A 239 3.97 -9.98 4.55
CA ASP A 239 4.52 -10.93 3.57
C ASP A 239 3.77 -10.86 2.25
N ILE A 240 2.45 -10.65 2.27
CA ILE A 240 1.67 -10.42 1.05
C ILE A 240 2.18 -9.17 0.30
N PHE A 241 2.61 -8.13 1.03
CA PHE A 241 3.13 -6.90 0.42
C PHE A 241 4.65 -6.89 0.19
N GLY A 242 5.35 -7.98 0.51
CA GLY A 242 6.80 -8.06 0.30
C GLY A 242 7.65 -7.27 1.29
N ARG A 243 7.06 -6.85 2.40
CA ARG A 243 7.76 -6.14 3.48
C ARG A 243 8.20 -7.06 4.61
N GLY A 244 7.68 -8.29 4.67
CA GLY A 244 7.99 -9.24 5.74
C GLY A 244 9.28 -10.02 5.56
N GLY A 245 9.93 -9.95 4.39
CA GLY A 245 11.23 -10.61 4.11
C GLY A 245 11.24 -12.14 4.18
N SER A 246 10.12 -12.77 4.53
CA SER A 246 10.03 -14.20 4.82
C SER A 246 9.56 -15.04 3.63
N VAL A 247 9.08 -14.35 2.59
CA VAL A 247 8.41 -14.95 1.42
C VAL A 247 8.82 -14.21 0.15
N ASN A 248 9.53 -14.91 -0.74
CA ASN A 248 9.76 -14.49 -2.12
C ASN A 248 8.68 -15.10 -2.99
N ILE A 249 7.69 -14.29 -3.38
CA ILE A 249 6.73 -14.66 -4.40
C ILE A 249 7.41 -14.37 -5.75
N SER A 250 7.86 -15.43 -6.42
CA SER A 250 8.40 -15.32 -7.78
C SER A 250 7.29 -14.85 -8.70
N LEU A 251 7.40 -13.63 -9.22
CA LEU A 251 6.52 -13.12 -10.26
C LEU A 251 6.93 -13.81 -11.58
N ALA A 252 6.06 -14.66 -12.11
CA ALA A 252 6.19 -15.23 -13.45
C ALA A 252 5.85 -14.19 -14.51
#